data_AF-A0A9D7YNJ5-F1
#
_entry.id   AF-A0A9D7YNJ5-F1
#
_cell.length_a   1.000
_cell.length_b   1.000
_cell.length_c   1.000
_cell.angle_alpha   90.00
_cell.angle_beta   90.00
_cell.angle_gamma   90.00
#
_symmetry.space_group_name_H-M   'P 1'
#
loop_
_entity.id
_entity.type
_entity.pdbx_description
1 polymer ?
#
loop_
_entity_poly.entity_id
_entity_poly.type
_entity_poly.pdbx_seq_one_letter_code
_entity_poly.pdbx_strand_id
1 'polypeptide(L)'
;MMIPQRQGLIVNISYWAGQKYMNNIMYGVSKCATDRLAKDMAHELREYGVTAVSLYPGLVRTERVLEVAEWFDMSNAESPEFTGLAIAALAADSHRLEKSGQVLVAADLALAYGFDDIDGRRVRPLTLETA
;
A
#
# COMPACT_ATOMS: atom_id res chain seq x y z
N MET A 1 7.89 3.80 -21.55
CA MET A 1 7.18 2.50 -21.42
C MET A 1 8.06 1.56 -20.62
N MET A 2 7.51 0.90 -19.60
CA MET A 2 8.29 0.18 -18.57
C MET A 2 9.10 -1.01 -19.11
N ILE A 3 8.46 -1.91 -19.89
CA ILE A 3 9.11 -3.14 -20.40
C ILE A 3 10.34 -2.83 -21.27
N PRO A 4 10.28 -1.96 -22.32
CA PRO A 4 11.47 -1.60 -23.09
C PRO A 4 12.57 -0.92 -22.28
N GLN A 5 12.19 -0.18 -21.23
CA GLN A 5 13.14 0.49 -20.33
C GLN A 5 13.77 -0.45 -19.31
N ARG A 6 13.30 -1.70 -19.23
CA ARG A 6 13.68 -2.71 -18.23
C ARG A 6 13.57 -2.24 -16.78
N GLN A 7 12.66 -1.31 -16.53
CA GLN A 7 12.43 -0.71 -15.22
C GLN A 7 11.00 -0.16 -15.15
N GLY A 8 10.39 -0.30 -13.98
CA GLY A 8 9.08 0.27 -13.70
C GLY A 8 8.59 -0.12 -12.32
N LEU A 9 7.55 0.60 -11.86
CA LEU A 9 6.85 0.30 -10.63
C LEU A 9 5.34 0.42 -10.89
N ILE A 10 4.61 -0.64 -10.57
CA ILE A 10 3.15 -0.69 -10.55
C ILE A 10 2.73 -0.89 -9.09
N VAL A 11 1.93 0.03 -8.57
CA VAL A 11 1.41 -0.04 -7.21
C VAL A 11 -0.10 -0.20 -7.25
N ASN A 12 -0.61 -1.28 -6.68
CA ASN A 12 -2.03 -1.52 -6.54
C ASN A 12 -2.47 -1.16 -5.13
N ILE A 13 -3.49 -0.31 -4.99
CA ILE A 13 -3.99 0.09 -3.67
C ILE A 13 -4.98 -0.95 -3.16
N SER A 14 -4.53 -1.75 -2.21
CA SER A 14 -5.33 -2.79 -1.56
C SER A 14 -5.55 -2.45 -0.08
N TYR A 15 -6.04 -3.41 0.71
CA TYR A 15 -6.27 -3.24 2.13
C TYR A 15 -6.42 -4.59 2.83
N TRP A 16 -6.38 -4.59 4.16
CA TRP A 16 -6.53 -5.77 5.02
C TRP A 16 -7.81 -6.59 4.80
N ALA A 17 -8.84 -5.98 4.18
CA ALA A 17 -10.05 -6.69 3.74
C ALA A 17 -9.76 -7.83 2.74
N GLY A 18 -8.60 -7.83 2.06
CA GLY A 18 -8.17 -8.94 1.21
C GLY A 18 -7.74 -10.19 2.00
N GLN A 19 -7.42 -10.03 3.29
CA GLN A 19 -6.88 -11.09 4.16
C GLN A 19 -7.88 -11.53 5.24
N LYS A 20 -8.86 -10.70 5.60
CA LYS A 20 -9.91 -11.01 6.57
C LYS A 20 -11.23 -10.35 6.22
N TYR A 21 -12.33 -10.85 6.81
CA TYR A 21 -13.64 -10.24 6.62
C TYR A 21 -13.67 -8.83 7.23
N MET A 22 -13.85 -7.82 6.38
CA MET A 22 -14.02 -6.42 6.77
C MET A 22 -15.04 -5.75 5.85
N ASN A 23 -15.87 -4.87 6.41
CA ASN A 23 -16.96 -4.18 5.72
C ASN A 23 -18.00 -5.15 5.13
N ASN A 24 -17.80 -5.59 3.89
CA ASN A 24 -18.71 -6.47 3.20
C ASN A 24 -17.97 -7.43 2.27
N ILE A 25 -18.69 -8.45 1.79
CA ILE A 25 -18.16 -9.53 0.93
C ILE A 25 -17.50 -8.96 -0.32
N MET A 26 -18.18 -8.02 -1.00
CA MET A 26 -17.70 -7.47 -2.27
C MET A 26 -16.40 -6.69 -2.09
N TYR A 27 -16.29 -5.93 -1.01
CA TYR A 27 -15.08 -5.18 -0.67
C TYR A 27 -13.91 -6.15 -0.42
N GLY A 28 -14.09 -7.17 0.42
CA GLY A 28 -13.03 -8.14 0.69
C GLY A 28 -12.58 -8.91 -0.56
N VAL A 29 -13.53 -9.37 -1.38
CA VAL A 29 -13.24 -10.04 -2.66
C VAL A 29 -12.45 -9.12 -3.60
N SER A 30 -12.83 -7.84 -3.69
CA SER A 30 -12.10 -6.87 -4.53
C SER A 30 -10.65 -6.69 -4.10
N LYS A 31 -10.38 -6.66 -2.79
CA LYS A 31 -9.03 -6.49 -2.24
C LYS A 31 -8.20 -7.75 -2.39
N CYS A 32 -8.80 -8.93 -2.19
CA CYS A 32 -8.16 -10.21 -2.49
C CYS A 32 -7.78 -10.34 -3.97
N ALA A 33 -8.68 -9.93 -4.88
CA ALA A 33 -8.39 -9.89 -6.33
C ALA A 33 -7.24 -8.91 -6.66
N THR A 34 -7.19 -7.76 -5.99
CA THR A 34 -6.11 -6.77 -6.15
C THR A 34 -4.76 -7.33 -5.71
N ASP A 35 -4.71 -8.06 -4.59
CA ASP A 35 -3.49 -8.72 -4.11
C ASP A 35 -3.01 -9.80 -5.07
N ARG A 36 -3.95 -10.61 -5.57
CA ARG A 36 -3.66 -11.63 -6.58
C ARG A 36 -3.11 -11.00 -7.86
N LEU A 37 -3.73 -9.93 -8.34
CA LEU A 37 -3.30 -9.20 -9.53
C LEU A 37 -1.85 -8.73 -9.38
N ALA A 38 -1.48 -8.12 -8.24
CA ALA A 38 -0.11 -7.69 -7.98
C ALA A 38 0.89 -8.86 -8.02
N LYS A 39 0.51 -10.00 -7.43
CA LYS A 39 1.35 -11.21 -7.40
C LYS A 39 1.57 -11.80 -8.79
N ASP A 40 0.51 -11.90 -9.60
CA ASP A 40 0.58 -12.49 -10.93
C ASP A 40 1.31 -11.54 -11.91
N MET A 41 1.07 -10.23 -11.83
CA MET A 41 1.87 -9.23 -12.55
C MET A 41 3.35 -9.33 -12.19
N ALA A 42 3.68 -9.51 -10.91
CA ALA A 42 5.07 -9.66 -10.48
C ALA A 42 5.72 -10.93 -11.03
N HIS A 43 4.97 -11.99 -11.27
CA HIS A 43 5.47 -13.20 -11.93
C HIS A 43 5.79 -12.92 -13.40
N GLU A 44 4.82 -12.38 -14.16
CA GLU A 44 4.96 -12.11 -15.59
C GLU A 44 5.98 -11.01 -15.90
N LEU A 45 6.11 -10.01 -15.03
CA LEU A 45 6.91 -8.82 -15.28
C LEU A 45 8.35 -8.92 -14.77
N ARG A 46 8.70 -9.99 -14.03
CA ARG A 46 10.00 -10.14 -13.38
C ARG A 46 11.16 -10.15 -14.37
N GLU A 47 11.02 -10.85 -15.50
CA GLU A 47 12.05 -10.93 -16.53
C GLU A 47 12.36 -9.57 -17.20
N TYR A 48 11.41 -8.63 -17.11
CA TYR A 48 11.51 -7.27 -17.65
C TYR A 48 11.94 -6.23 -16.62
N GLY A 49 12.29 -6.63 -15.38
CA GLY A 49 12.73 -5.70 -14.34
C GLY A 49 11.64 -4.72 -13.86
N VAL A 50 10.37 -5.03 -14.10
CA VAL A 50 9.25 -4.21 -13.64
C VAL A 50 8.72 -4.76 -12.31
N THR A 51 8.63 -3.88 -11.32
CA THR A 51 8.15 -4.20 -9.98
C THR A 51 6.63 -4.02 -9.92
N ALA A 52 5.91 -4.99 -9.38
CA ALA A 52 4.48 -4.87 -9.10
C ALA A 52 4.22 -5.25 -7.65
N VAL A 53 3.51 -4.39 -6.90
CA VAL A 53 3.21 -4.63 -5.48
C VAL A 53 1.74 -4.33 -5.17
N SER A 54 1.28 -4.91 -4.07
CA SER A 54 0.04 -4.50 -3.40
C SER A 54 0.41 -3.64 -2.20
N LEU A 55 -0.12 -2.43 -2.11
CA LEU A 55 0.14 -1.50 -1.01
C LEU A 55 -1.10 -1.39 -0.12
N TYR A 56 -0.91 -1.53 1.18
CA TYR A 56 -1.90 -1.36 2.22
C TYR A 56 -1.63 -0.03 2.94
N PRO A 57 -2.35 1.05 2.62
CA PRO A 57 -2.48 2.20 3.50
C PRO A 57 -3.21 1.82 4.80
N GLY A 58 -3.10 2.68 5.80
CA GLY A 58 -3.96 2.69 6.99
C GLY A 58 -5.29 3.41 6.73
N LEU A 59 -5.88 3.96 7.79
CA LEU A 59 -7.07 4.81 7.66
C LEU A 59 -6.68 6.17 7.07
N VAL A 60 -6.93 6.38 5.78
CA VAL A 60 -6.55 7.62 5.10
C VAL A 60 -7.60 8.72 5.31
N ARG A 61 -7.14 9.90 5.72
CA ARG A 61 -7.94 11.13 5.95
C ARG A 61 -8.44 11.77 4.65
N THR A 62 -9.12 11.00 3.82
CA THR A 62 -9.84 11.49 2.63
C THR A 62 -11.08 12.26 3.04
N GLU A 63 -11.59 13.13 2.17
CA GLU A 63 -12.78 13.96 2.41
C GLU A 63 -13.96 13.10 2.91
N ARG A 64 -14.19 11.95 2.27
CA ARG A 64 -15.26 11.01 2.65
C ARG A 64 -15.05 10.37 4.02
N VAL A 65 -13.80 10.11 4.41
CA VAL A 65 -13.50 9.57 5.75
C VAL A 65 -13.67 10.66 6.81
N LEU A 66 -13.29 11.90 6.49
CA LEU A 66 -13.43 13.04 7.39
C LEU A 66 -14.90 13.41 7.67
N GLU A 67 -15.80 13.21 6.69
CA GLU A 67 -17.26 13.39 6.87
C GLU A 67 -17.88 12.47 7.93
N VAL A 68 -17.23 11.34 8.23
CA VAL A 68 -17.70 10.32 9.18
C VAL A 68 -16.63 10.00 10.23
N ALA A 69 -15.75 10.95 10.51
CA ALA A 69 -14.59 10.75 11.39
C ALA A 69 -14.97 10.33 12.81
N GLU A 70 -16.17 10.67 13.28
CA GLU A 70 -16.68 10.29 14.60
C GLU A 70 -16.85 8.77 14.79
N TRP A 71 -16.86 8.00 13.69
CA TRP A 71 -16.99 6.54 13.71
C TRP A 71 -15.64 5.82 13.71
N PHE A 72 -14.52 6.55 13.67
CA PHE A 72 -13.19 5.97 13.53
C PHE A 72 -12.22 6.47 14.61
N ASP A 73 -11.25 5.64 14.96
CA ASP A 73 -10.07 6.10 15.69
C ASP A 73 -9.11 6.82 14.74
N MET A 74 -9.13 8.15 14.80
CA MET A 74 -8.29 9.01 13.96
C MET A 74 -6.85 9.17 14.48
N SER A 75 -6.50 8.57 15.62
CA SER A 75 -5.18 8.74 16.26
C SER A 75 -4.02 8.20 15.42
N ASN A 76 -4.27 7.14 14.64
CA ASN A 76 -3.30 6.52 13.72
C ASN A 76 -3.69 6.71 12.24
N ALA A 77 -4.57 7.66 11.95
CA ALA A 77 -4.97 7.95 10.57
C ALA A 77 -3.83 8.62 9.79
N GLU A 78 -3.78 8.37 8.48
CA GLU A 78 -2.73 8.80 7.56
C GLU A 78 -3.22 9.95 6.68
N SER A 79 -2.34 10.87 6.28
CA SER A 79 -2.66 11.78 5.18
C SER A 79 -2.74 11.03 3.83
N PRO A 80 -3.46 11.55 2.84
CA PRO A 80 -3.33 11.08 1.46
C PRO A 80 -1.87 11.14 0.95
N GLU A 81 -1.12 12.17 1.35
CA GLU A 81 0.28 12.38 1.00
C GLU A 81 1.19 11.28 1.57
N PHE A 82 0.88 10.71 2.74
CA PHE A 82 1.65 9.63 3.34
C PHE A 82 1.73 8.39 2.44
N THR A 83 0.61 8.04 1.79
CA THR A 83 0.59 6.97 0.78
C THR A 83 1.48 7.34 -0.41
N GLY A 84 1.44 8.61 -0.84
CA GLY A 84 2.31 9.13 -1.90
C GLY A 84 3.80 9.07 -1.54
N LEU A 85 4.17 9.40 -0.30
CA LEU A 85 5.53 9.32 0.22
C LEU A 85 6.02 7.86 0.24
N ALA A 86 5.19 6.91 0.67
CA ALA A 86 5.53 5.49 0.63
C ALA A 86 5.81 5.00 -0.80
N ILE A 87 4.99 5.42 -1.76
CA ILE A 87 5.18 5.09 -3.19
C ILE A 87 6.45 5.75 -3.73
N ALA A 88 6.70 7.02 -3.40
CA ALA A 88 7.89 7.75 -3.84
C ALA A 88 9.18 7.12 -3.28
N ALA A 89 9.18 6.74 -2.00
CA ALA A 89 10.31 6.06 -1.37
C ALA A 89 10.55 4.68 -2.00
N LEU A 90 9.49 3.90 -2.26
CA LEU A 90 9.60 2.63 -2.97
C LEU A 90 10.09 2.80 -4.42
N ALA A 91 9.68 3.88 -5.10
CA ALA A 91 10.15 4.17 -6.46
C ALA A 91 11.64 4.55 -6.50
N ALA A 92 12.16 5.15 -5.42
CA ALA A 92 13.58 5.49 -5.27
C ALA A 92 14.45 4.29 -4.86
N ASP A 93 13.87 3.23 -4.27
CA ASP A 93 14.59 2.02 -3.88
C ASP A 93 15.13 1.26 -5.11
N SER A 94 16.45 1.11 -5.19
CA SER A 94 17.14 0.34 -6.24
C SER A 94 16.93 -1.17 -6.10
N HIS A 95 16.56 -1.64 -4.91
CA HIS A 95 16.27 -3.04 -4.59
C HIS A 95 14.77 -3.36 -4.63
N ARG A 96 13.92 -2.43 -5.09
CA ARG A 96 12.45 -2.60 -5.10
C ARG A 96 11.96 -3.87 -5.81
N LEU A 97 12.72 -4.40 -6.78
CA LEU A 97 12.37 -5.64 -7.49
C LEU A 97 12.32 -6.86 -6.55
N GLU A 98 13.07 -6.84 -5.46
CA GLU A 98 13.04 -7.87 -4.40
C GLU A 98 11.68 -7.90 -3.70
N LYS A 99 10.98 -6.76 -3.66
CA LYS A 99 9.65 -6.61 -3.06
C LYS A 99 8.51 -6.94 -4.03
N SER A 100 8.82 -7.20 -5.30
CA SER A 100 7.80 -7.47 -6.34
C SER A 100 6.99 -8.74 -6.00
N GLY A 101 5.66 -8.60 -6.03
CA GLY A 101 4.68 -9.64 -5.73
C GLY A 101 4.25 -9.69 -4.27
N GLN A 102 4.76 -8.79 -3.43
CA GLN A 102 4.43 -8.72 -2.01
C GLN A 102 3.27 -7.75 -1.74
N VAL A 103 2.61 -8.00 -0.61
CA VAL A 103 1.80 -7.01 0.09
C VAL A 103 2.74 -6.20 0.99
N LEU A 104 2.70 -4.88 0.86
CA LEU A 104 3.49 -3.94 1.65
C LEU A 104 2.55 -3.03 2.43
N VAL A 105 2.90 -2.70 3.68
CA VAL A 105 2.15 -1.73 4.48
C VAL A 105 2.84 -0.36 4.39
N ALA A 106 2.08 0.70 4.14
CA ALA A 106 2.64 2.05 3.96
C ALA A 106 3.47 2.50 5.17
N ALA A 107 2.96 2.26 6.37
CA ALA A 107 3.67 2.57 7.61
C ALA A 107 4.92 1.68 7.84
N ASP A 108 4.96 0.43 7.36
CA ASP A 108 6.20 -0.36 7.39
C ASP A 108 7.25 0.22 6.44
N LEU A 109 6.84 0.72 5.27
CA LEU A 109 7.73 1.43 4.35
C LEU A 109 8.23 2.74 4.96
N ALA A 110 7.39 3.45 5.70
CA ALA A 110 7.77 4.66 6.44
C ALA A 110 8.88 4.38 7.46
N LEU A 111 8.75 3.30 8.23
CA LEU A 111 9.79 2.86 9.16
C LEU A 111 11.06 2.43 8.44
N ALA A 112 10.93 1.66 7.35
CA ALA A 112 12.08 1.12 6.61
C ALA A 112 12.87 2.21 5.87
N TYR A 113 12.20 3.21 5.33
CA TYR A 113 12.82 4.30 4.56
C TYR A 113 13.03 5.58 5.36
N GLY A 114 12.54 5.65 6.60
CA GLY A 114 12.82 6.75 7.53
C GLY A 114 12.08 8.04 7.20
N PHE A 115 10.79 7.97 6.87
CA PHE A 115 9.94 9.15 6.68
C PHE A 115 8.75 9.15 7.64
N ASP A 116 8.29 10.35 7.99
CA ASP A 116 7.09 10.60 8.80
C ASP A 116 5.93 11.10 7.90
N ASP A 117 4.71 11.18 8.44
CA ASP A 117 3.60 11.86 7.76
C ASP A 117 3.87 13.37 7.63
N ILE A 118 3.18 14.05 6.71
CA ILE A 118 3.39 15.47 6.37
C ILE A 118 3.15 16.43 7.54
N ASP A 119 2.44 15.97 8.57
CA ASP A 119 2.19 16.71 9.81
C ASP A 119 3.15 16.32 10.95
N GLY A 120 4.19 15.55 10.63
CA GLY A 120 5.22 15.09 11.57
C GLY A 120 4.82 13.88 12.41
N ARG A 121 3.64 13.27 12.19
CA ARG A 121 3.24 12.07 12.92
C ARG A 121 3.98 10.83 12.42
N ARG A 122 4.36 9.98 13.38
CA ARG A 122 4.77 8.59 13.12
C ARG A 122 3.57 7.67 13.12
N VAL A 123 3.18 7.25 11.93
CA VAL A 123 2.11 6.26 11.74
C VAL A 123 2.64 4.90 12.17
N ARG A 124 1.88 4.20 13.00
CA ARG A 124 2.22 2.84 13.43
C ARG A 124 1.74 1.83 12.39
N PRO A 125 2.57 0.85 11.99
CA PRO A 125 2.12 -0.23 11.13
C PRO A 125 0.97 -1.01 11.75
N LEU A 126 -0.01 -1.33 10.90
CA LEU A 126 -1.08 -2.25 11.25
C LEU A 126 -0.62 -3.69 10.96
N THR A 127 -1.15 -4.64 11.72
CA THR A 127 -1.04 -6.08 11.45
C THR A 127 -2.41 -6.65 11.14
N LEU A 128 -2.47 -7.95 10.81
CA LEU A 128 -3.73 -8.64 10.59
C LEU A 128 -4.65 -8.55 11.82
N GLU A 129 -4.09 -8.54 13.03
CA GLU A 129 -4.85 -8.39 14.28
C GLU A 129 -5.32 -6.96 14.53
N THR A 130 -4.50 -5.95 14.21
CA THR A 130 -4.77 -4.55 14.59
C THR A 130 -5.47 -3.72 13.52
N ALA A 131 -5.61 -4.25 12.31
CA ALA A 131 -6.24 -3.56 11.17
C ALA A 131 -7.78 -3.50 11.19
#